data_AF-A0A661DGD6-F1
#
_entry.id   AF-A0A661DGD6-F1
#
_cell.length_a   1.000
_cell.length_b   1.000
_cell.length_c   1.000
_cell.angle_alpha   90.00
_cell.angle_beta   90.00
_cell.angle_gamma   90.00
#
_symmetry.space_group_name_H-M   'P 1'
#
loop_
_entity.id
_entity.type
_entity.pdbx_description
1 polymer ?
#
loop_
_entity_poly.entity_id
_entity_poly.type
_entity_poly.pdbx_seq_one_letter_code
_entity_poly.pdbx_strand_id
1 'polypeptide(L)'
;SEKYLIFIKIIIYLFTAGICFIVTWYGVNLVFMEYEESGLAFANIPIWLTMSIIPVVFLIMGLRYLTLSILLLSGRSAFDKPVIKQS
;
A
#
# COMPACT_ATOMS: atom_id res chain seq x y z
N SER A 1 7.29 25.75 -12.64
CA SER A 1 6.03 25.03 -12.35
C SER A 1 6.16 23.99 -11.24
N GLU A 2 6.89 24.27 -10.16
CA GLU A 2 7.20 23.29 -9.11
C GLU A 2 6.00 22.96 -8.21
N LYS A 3 5.09 23.92 -8.01
CA LYS A 3 3.86 23.75 -7.23
C LYS A 3 2.94 22.66 -7.79
N TYR A 4 2.96 22.46 -9.11
CA TYR A 4 2.11 21.49 -9.80
C TYR A 4 2.55 20.05 -9.51
N LEU A 5 3.87 19.80 -9.41
CA LEU A 5 4.41 18.47 -9.12
C LEU A 5 4.07 18.02 -7.69
N ILE A 6 4.08 18.95 -6.74
CA ILE A 6 3.70 18.69 -5.35
C ILE A 6 2.21 18.37 -5.25
N PHE A 7 1.35 19.14 -5.93
CA PHE A 7 -0.09 18.92 -5.93
C PHE A 7 -0.48 17.55 -6.54
N ILE A 8 0.16 17.19 -7.66
CA ILE A 8 -0.02 15.88 -8.29
C ILE A 8 0.41 14.74 -7.36
N LYS A 9 1.56 14.85 -6.69
CA LYS A 9 2.04 13.83 -5.74
C LYS A 9 1.04 13.57 -4.61
N ILE A 10 0.46 14.62 -4.03
CA ILE A 10 -0.52 14.49 -2.95
C ILE A 10 -1.76 13.71 -3.43
N ILE A 11 -2.28 14.05 -4.62
CA ILE A 11 -3.42 13.35 -5.22
C ILE A 11 -3.09 11.88 -5.47
N ILE A 12 -1.91 11.59 -6.02
CA ILE A 12 -1.46 10.21 -6.28
C ILE A 12 -1.40 9.44 -4.95
N TYR A 13 -0.80 10.00 -3.90
CA TYR A 13 -0.72 9.31 -2.61
C TYR A 13 -2.09 9.04 -1.99
N LEU A 14 -3.03 9.97 -2.10
CA LEU A 14 -4.39 9.79 -1.60
C LEU A 14 -5.13 8.68 -2.36
N PHE A 15 -4.98 8.67 -3.69
CA PHE A 15 -5.57 7.64 -4.55
C PHE A 15 -4.94 6.26 -4.31
N THR A 16 -3.62 6.20 -4.20
CA THR A 16 -2.88 4.97 -3.85
C THR A 16 -3.32 4.44 -2.49
N ALA A 17 -3.47 5.28 -1.47
CA ALA A 17 -3.96 4.87 -0.16
C ALA A 17 -5.38 4.29 -0.21
N GLY A 18 -6.28 4.93 -0.97
CA GLY A 18 -7.64 4.43 -1.20
C GLY A 18 -7.66 3.04 -1.86
N ILE A 19 -6.90 2.86 -2.94
CA ILE A 19 -6.77 1.55 -3.61
C ILE A 19 -6.18 0.51 -2.65
N CYS A 20 -5.18 0.89 -1.85
CA CYS A 20 -4.55 -0.01 -0.89
C CYS A 20 -5.54 -0.57 0.15
N PHE A 21 -6.45 0.28 0.64
CA PHE A 21 -7.54 -0.11 1.52
C PHE A 21 -8.55 -1.03 0.84
N ILE A 22 -8.95 -0.71 -0.39
CA ILE A 22 -9.87 -1.54 -1.18
C ILE A 22 -9.27 -2.92 -1.42
N VAL A 23 -8.01 -2.99 -1.86
CA VAL A 23 -7.29 -4.25 -2.10
C VAL A 23 -7.16 -5.07 -0.82
N THR A 24 -6.90 -4.42 0.33
CA THR A 24 -6.88 -5.12 1.63
C THR A 24 -8.24 -5.75 1.93
N TRP A 25 -9.33 -5.00 1.75
CA TRP A 25 -10.69 -5.49 1.99
C TRP A 25 -11.04 -6.70 1.11
N TYR A 26 -10.75 -6.61 -0.19
CA TYR A 26 -10.97 -7.72 -1.11
C TYR A 26 -10.05 -8.91 -0.80
N GLY A 27 -8.78 -8.66 -0.48
CA GLY A 27 -7.83 -9.70 -0.10
C GLY A 27 -8.28 -10.48 1.15
N VAL A 28 -8.78 -9.79 2.17
CA VAL A 28 -9.34 -10.43 3.38
C VAL A 28 -10.57 -11.30 3.05
N ASN A 29 -11.46 -10.84 2.15
CA ASN A 29 -12.64 -11.63 1.74
C ASN A 29 -12.25 -12.88 0.95
N LEU A 30 -11.30 -12.74 0.02
CA LEU A 30 -10.79 -13.86 -0.78
C LEU A 30 -10.13 -14.93 0.10
N VAL A 31 -9.31 -14.46 1.03
CA VAL A 31 -8.72 -15.25 2.09
C VAL A 31 -9.85 -15.94 2.86
N PHE A 32 -10.83 -15.24 3.43
CA PHE A 32 -11.94 -15.88 4.16
C PHE A 32 -12.66 -17.00 3.38
N MET A 33 -12.89 -16.84 2.07
CA MET A 33 -13.48 -17.89 1.23
C MET A 33 -12.58 -19.13 1.10
N GLU A 34 -11.28 -18.94 0.87
CA GLU A 34 -10.30 -20.02 0.80
C GLU A 34 -10.05 -20.70 2.16
N TYR A 35 -10.39 -20.04 3.28
CA TYR A 35 -10.30 -20.62 4.62
C TYR A 35 -11.28 -21.77 4.78
N GLU A 36 -12.51 -21.57 4.31
CA GLU A 36 -13.60 -22.54 4.41
C GLU A 36 -13.32 -23.79 3.55
N GLU A 37 -12.74 -23.59 2.37
CA GLU A 37 -12.45 -24.68 1.43
C GLU A 37 -11.14 -25.43 1.76
N SER A 38 -10.33 -24.91 2.70
CA SER A 38 -9.09 -25.52 3.25
C SER A 38 -8.26 -26.35 2.25
N GLY A 39 -8.14 -25.83 1.02
CA GLY A 39 -7.36 -26.45 -0.04
C GLY A 39 -5.88 -26.52 0.33
N LEU A 40 -5.32 -27.73 0.32
CA LEU A 40 -3.88 -27.95 0.49
C LEU A 40 -3.20 -27.71 -0.86
N ALA A 41 -2.48 -26.59 -1.03
CA ALA A 41 -1.55 -26.46 -2.15
C ALA A 41 -0.20 -27.05 -1.77
N PHE A 42 0.43 -27.64 -2.79
CA PHE A 42 1.80 -28.17 -2.85
C PHE A 42 2.59 -28.10 -1.51
N ALA A 43 2.79 -29.27 -0.90
CA ALA A 43 3.58 -29.50 0.31
C ALA A 43 2.94 -29.14 1.66
N ASN A 44 1.64 -29.43 1.85
CA ASN A 44 0.97 -29.37 3.17
C ASN A 44 0.89 -27.96 3.77
N ILE A 45 0.99 -26.92 2.94
CA ILE A 45 0.84 -25.52 3.34
C ILE A 45 -0.56 -25.06 2.91
N PRO A 46 -1.38 -24.52 3.82
CA PRO A 46 -2.72 -24.05 3.47
C PRO A 46 -2.61 -22.86 2.50
N ILE A 47 -3.33 -22.93 1.37
CA ILE A 47 -3.36 -21.89 0.31
C ILE A 47 -3.67 -20.51 0.87
N TRP A 48 -4.54 -20.49 1.88
CA TRP A 48 -4.90 -19.32 2.65
C TRP A 48 -3.73 -18.50 3.17
N LEU A 49 -2.68 -19.17 3.67
CA LEU A 49 -1.52 -18.50 4.26
C LEU A 49 -0.68 -17.81 3.18
N THR A 50 -0.53 -18.45 2.02
CA THR A 50 0.12 -17.86 0.86
C THR A 50 -0.69 -16.70 0.28
N MET A 51 -2.03 -16.79 0.26
CA MET A 51 -2.89 -15.74 -0.28
C MET A 51 -3.04 -14.53 0.68
N SER A 52 -3.00 -14.79 1.99
CA SER A 52 -3.04 -13.78 3.07
C SER A 52 -1.87 -12.80 3.04
N ILE A 53 -0.74 -13.17 2.41
CA ILE A 53 0.39 -12.24 2.31
C ILE A 53 0.07 -11.00 1.48
N ILE A 54 -0.81 -11.10 0.49
CA ILE A 54 -1.21 -9.97 -0.37
C ILE A 54 -1.91 -8.87 0.45
N PRO A 55 -3.01 -9.14 1.18
CA PRO A 55 -3.65 -8.12 2.00
C PRO A 55 -2.74 -7.62 3.12
N VAL A 56 -1.89 -8.48 3.71
CA VAL A 56 -0.93 -8.06 4.75
C VAL A 56 0.09 -7.05 4.21
N VAL A 57 0.70 -7.34 3.07
CA VAL A 57 1.69 -6.44 2.44
C VAL A 57 1.02 -5.14 2.00
N PHE A 58 -0.18 -5.19 1.40
CA PHE A 58 -0.93 -4.01 1.02
C PHE A 58 -1.32 -3.17 2.24
N LEU A 59 -1.79 -3.78 3.33
CA LEU A 59 -2.09 -3.06 4.57
C LEU A 59 -0.84 -2.35 5.12
N ILE A 60 0.31 -3.01 5.17
CA ILE A 60 1.57 -2.43 5.66
C ILE A 60 2.04 -1.28 4.76
N MET A 61 1.95 -1.45 3.43
CA MET A 61 2.32 -0.39 2.48
C MET A 61 1.38 0.81 2.56
N GLY A 62 0.07 0.57 2.69
CA GLY A 62 -0.94 1.60 2.91
C GLY A 62 -0.65 2.40 4.19
N LEU A 63 -0.40 1.70 5.30
CA LEU A 63 -0.04 2.32 6.59
C LEU A 63 1.25 3.13 6.50
N ARG A 64 2.27 2.62 5.79
CA ARG A 64 3.54 3.33 5.55
C ARG A 64 3.32 4.61 4.77
N TYR A 65 2.53 4.59 3.69
CA TYR A 65 2.22 5.78 2.90
C TYR A 65 1.37 6.79 3.66
N LEU A 66 0.43 6.30 4.48
CA LEU A 66 -0.40 7.14 5.34
C LEU A 66 0.48 7.85 6.38
N THR A 67 1.39 7.11 7.03
CA THR A 67 2.38 7.66 7.98
C THR A 67 3.31 8.65 7.29
N LEU A 68 3.82 8.34 6.10
CA LEU A 68 4.68 9.23 5.33
C LEU A 68 3.96 10.52 4.94
N SER A 69 2.69 10.42 4.53
CA SER A 69 1.83 11.57 4.21
C SER A 69 1.58 12.46 5.43
N ILE A 70 1.24 11.86 6.58
CA ILE A 70 1.07 12.58 7.86
C ILE A 70 2.38 13.26 8.27
N LEU A 71 3.52 12.59 8.11
CA LEU A 71 4.84 13.13 8.47
C LEU A 71 5.27 14.28 7.53
N LEU A 72 4.94 14.19 6.24
CA LEU A 72 5.08 15.30 5.29
C LEU A 72 4.21 16.49 5.70
N LEU A 73 2.97 16.24 6.16
CA LEU A 73 2.04 17.28 6.61
C LEU A 73 2.45 17.90 7.95
N SER A 74 3.07 17.12 8.85
CA SER A 74 3.48 17.53 10.20
C SER A 74 4.78 18.37 10.24
N GLY A 75 5.31 18.78 9.08
CA GLY A 75 6.31 19.85 9.02
C GLY A 75 7.77 19.43 8.94
N ARG A 76 8.07 18.20 8.48
CA ARG A 76 9.43 17.89 7.98
C ARG A 76 9.54 18.25 6.50
N SER A 77 9.84 19.52 6.22
CA SER A 77 10.32 20.05 4.94
C SER A 77 11.73 19.51 4.58
N ALA A 78 11.97 18.20 4.68
CA ALA A 78 13.32 17.63 4.61
C ALA A 78 13.57 16.71 3.40
N PHE A 79 12.64 16.65 2.43
CA PHE A 79 12.87 15.88 1.19
C PHE A 79 12.39 16.60 -0.07
N ASP A 80 12.54 17.93 -0.11
CA ASP A 80 12.62 18.65 -1.38
C ASP A 80 14.09 18.85 -1.74
N LYS A 81 14.77 17.74 -2.03
CA LYS A 81 15.83 17.81 -3.03
C LYS A 81 15.25 17.21 -4.30
N PRO A 82 14.93 18.03 -5.32
CA PRO A 82 14.50 17.50 -6.60
C PRO A 82 15.60 16.59 -7.15
N VAL A 83 15.24 15.35 -7.50
CA VAL A 83 16.04 14.41 -8.32
C VAL A 83 16.08 14.92 -9.77
N ILE A 84 16.28 16.24 -9.96
CA ILE A 84 16.38 16.89 -11.27
C ILE A 84 17.41 18.01 -11.16
N LYS A 85 18.62 17.66 -10.71
CA LYS A 85 19.84 18.38 -11.12
C LYS A 85 21.05 17.47 -10.95
N GLN A 86 21.12 16.44 -11.78
CA GLN A 86 22.38 15.78 -12.12
C GLN A 86 22.37 15.56 -13.64
N SER A 87 23.22 16.35 -14.31
CA SER A 87 23.48 16.46 -15.76
C SER A 87 22.50 17.31 -16.58
#